data_AF-M9LNB9-F1
#
_entry.id   AF-M9LNB9-F1
#
_cell.length_a   1.000
_cell.length_b   1.000
_cell.length_c   1.000
_cell.angle_alpha   90.00
_cell.angle_beta   90.00
_cell.angle_gamma   90.00
#
_symmetry.space_group_name_H-M   'P 1'
#
loop_
_entity.id
_entity.type
_entity.pdbx_description
1 polymer ?
#
loop_
_entity_poly.entity_id
_entity_poly.type
_entity_poly.pdbx_seq_one_letter_code
_entity_poly.pdbx_strand_id
1 'polypeptide(L)'
;MTFAVASSSASAVLRQRVAVAGRLFSTAPVARLAAAAGPSDVAGPWADRLTEPRLNRYLVVAEDHADAGANARRFEVRERHLEQARNGKRVGRIELGGALLRKDFNQIDQEVGPGPHMGGSVLVVLGESIEDVRARVMQDEYVQGNVWNVDALKIYPFLQAPLVNANAADTGADQTADNETRAGSDRSNATLGQLRQDVAAGKGHKMVTLGALRRMHQNSASATK
;
A
#
# COMPACT_ATOMS: atom_id res chain seq x y z
N MET A 1 -16.55 19.00 -78.39
CA MET A 1 -15.58 17.92 -78.61
C MET A 1 -16.35 16.61 -78.52
N THR A 2 -16.42 15.93 -79.67
CA THR A 2 -17.05 14.65 -79.97
C THR A 2 -16.32 13.48 -79.32
N PHE A 3 -17.06 12.54 -78.72
CA PHE A 3 -16.76 11.10 -78.81
C PHE A 3 -18.07 10.30 -78.70
N ALA A 4 -18.20 9.29 -79.57
CA ALA A 4 -19.30 8.34 -79.70
C ALA A 4 -18.83 6.93 -79.27
N VAL A 5 -19.72 5.93 -79.45
CA VAL A 5 -19.58 4.45 -79.32
C VAL A 5 -20.18 3.92 -78.00
N ALA A 6 -21.42 3.37 -77.96
CA ALA A 6 -21.93 2.05 -78.41
C ALA A 6 -21.18 0.83 -77.81
N SER A 7 -21.69 -0.39 -77.67
CA SER A 7 -22.98 -1.03 -77.39
C SER A 7 -22.66 -2.53 -77.18
N SER A 8 -23.45 -3.23 -76.35
CA SER A 8 -23.80 -4.66 -76.44
C SER A 8 -22.82 -5.80 -76.06
N SER A 9 -23.31 -6.63 -75.11
CA SER A 9 -23.40 -8.11 -75.06
C SER A 9 -22.19 -9.04 -75.29
N ALA A 10 -21.97 -9.99 -74.36
CA ALA A 10 -22.39 -11.40 -74.53
C ALA A 10 -21.92 -12.29 -73.37
N SER A 11 -22.82 -13.18 -72.93
CA SER A 11 -22.60 -14.26 -71.97
C SER A 11 -21.69 -15.36 -72.51
N ALA A 12 -20.87 -15.96 -71.65
CA ALA A 12 -20.42 -17.35 -71.83
C ALA A 12 -20.25 -18.03 -70.46
N VAL A 13 -21.09 -19.04 -70.27
CA VAL A 13 -21.11 -19.96 -69.14
C VAL A 13 -19.91 -20.90 -69.24
N LEU A 14 -19.09 -20.99 -68.20
CA LEU A 14 -18.15 -22.10 -68.04
C LEU A 14 -18.40 -22.79 -66.70
N ARG A 15 -18.96 -24.00 -66.81
CA ARG A 15 -19.08 -24.97 -65.73
C ARG A 15 -17.67 -25.41 -65.33
N GLN A 16 -17.34 -25.32 -64.05
CA GLN A 16 -16.22 -26.08 -63.50
C GLN A 16 -16.67 -26.85 -62.27
N ARG A 17 -16.39 -28.15 -62.31
CA ARG A 17 -16.76 -29.16 -61.33
C ARG A 17 -16.01 -28.91 -60.01
N VAL A 18 -16.73 -28.80 -58.91
CA VAL A 18 -16.16 -28.81 -57.56
C VAL A 18 -15.90 -30.27 -57.18
N ALA A 19 -14.63 -30.63 -57.08
CA ALA A 19 -14.21 -31.89 -56.46
C ALA A 19 -14.30 -31.73 -54.93
N VAL A 20 -15.06 -32.61 -54.29
CA VAL A 20 -15.17 -32.71 -52.84
C VAL A 20 -13.94 -33.45 -52.32
N ALA A 21 -12.99 -32.72 -51.75
CA ALA A 21 -11.89 -33.28 -50.97
C ALA A 21 -12.22 -33.12 -49.48
N GLY A 22 -12.45 -34.24 -48.80
CA GLY A 22 -12.72 -34.30 -47.36
C GLY A 22 -11.51 -33.77 -46.57
N ARG A 23 -11.73 -32.74 -45.76
CA ARG A 23 -10.76 -32.30 -44.75
C ARG A 23 -10.92 -33.21 -43.54
N LEU A 24 -9.90 -34.02 -43.27
CA LEU A 24 -9.73 -34.72 -42.01
C LEU A 24 -9.42 -33.69 -40.92
N PHE A 25 -10.21 -33.66 -39.86
CA PHE A 25 -9.96 -32.84 -38.68
C PHE A 25 -8.75 -33.41 -37.92
N SER A 26 -7.63 -32.69 -37.95
CA SER A 26 -6.46 -32.98 -37.13
C SER A 26 -6.63 -32.34 -35.75
N THR A 27 -6.91 -33.16 -34.74
CA THR A 27 -6.95 -32.75 -33.34
C THR A 27 -5.53 -32.80 -32.75
N ALA A 28 -4.75 -31.74 -32.93
CA ALA A 28 -3.55 -31.52 -32.13
C ALA A 28 -3.87 -30.46 -31.06
N PRO A 29 -3.54 -30.67 -29.78
CA PRO A 29 -3.75 -29.66 -28.77
C PRO A 29 -2.72 -28.54 -29.00
N VAL A 30 -3.22 -27.34 -29.31
CA VAL A 30 -2.41 -26.12 -29.27
C VAL A 30 -2.02 -25.92 -27.82
N ALA A 31 -0.76 -26.23 -27.49
CA ALA A 31 -0.18 -25.83 -26.22
C ALA A 31 -0.21 -24.30 -26.14
N ARG A 32 -1.22 -23.76 -25.46
CA ARG A 32 -1.21 -22.37 -25.02
C ARG A 32 -0.04 -22.22 -24.08
N LEU A 33 1.03 -21.58 -24.55
CA LEU A 33 2.02 -20.97 -23.68
C LEU A 33 1.29 -19.82 -22.96
N ALA A 34 0.68 -20.13 -21.81
CA ALA A 34 0.21 -19.12 -20.89
C ALA A 34 1.47 -18.45 -20.32
N ALA A 35 1.86 -17.33 -20.92
CA ALA A 35 2.72 -16.38 -20.24
C ALA A 35 2.02 -16.03 -18.92
N ALA A 36 2.63 -16.45 -17.80
CA ALA A 36 2.19 -16.03 -16.48
C ALA A 36 2.46 -14.53 -16.35
N ALA A 37 1.51 -13.71 -16.81
CA ALA A 37 1.39 -12.35 -16.33
C ALA A 37 1.12 -12.45 -14.82
N GLY A 38 2.08 -12.03 -14.01
CA GLY A 38 1.93 -11.99 -12.57
C GLY A 38 0.76 -11.07 -12.17
N PRO A 39 0.11 -11.32 -11.02
CA PRO A 39 -0.92 -10.44 -10.52
C PRO A 39 -0.28 -9.18 -9.90
N SER A 40 -0.02 -8.12 -10.65
CA SER A 40 0.48 -6.88 -10.02
C SER A 40 0.01 -5.55 -10.61
N ASP A 41 -0.26 -5.46 -11.92
CA ASP A 41 -0.30 -4.11 -12.51
C ASP A 41 -1.60 -3.33 -12.23
N VAL A 42 -2.68 -4.01 -11.86
CA VAL A 42 -3.99 -3.37 -11.60
C VAL A 42 -4.21 -3.07 -10.11
N ALA A 43 -3.47 -3.74 -9.21
CA ALA A 43 -3.78 -3.71 -7.79
C ALA A 43 -3.13 -2.51 -7.07
N GLY A 44 -2.09 -1.92 -7.66
CA GLY A 44 -1.36 -0.77 -7.12
C GLY A 44 -0.19 -1.16 -6.21
N PRO A 45 0.65 -0.18 -5.83
CA PRO A 45 1.95 -0.42 -5.17
C PRO A 45 1.85 -0.94 -3.73
N TRP A 46 0.64 -1.04 -3.17
CA TRP A 46 0.41 -1.46 -1.79
C TRP A 46 -0.34 -2.79 -1.68
N ALA A 47 -0.65 -3.45 -2.80
CA ALA A 47 -1.58 -4.57 -2.83
C ALA A 47 -0.96 -5.96 -2.61
N ASP A 48 0.37 -6.04 -2.58
CA ASP A 48 1.07 -7.27 -2.24
C ASP A 48 0.82 -7.65 -0.78
N ARG A 49 0.74 -8.96 -0.54
CA ARG A 49 0.59 -9.52 0.79
C ARG A 49 1.87 -9.30 1.59
N LEU A 50 1.73 -9.09 2.89
CA LEU A 50 2.85 -8.93 3.83
C LEU A 50 3.79 -10.16 3.72
N THR A 51 5.00 -9.96 3.20
CA THR A 51 5.97 -11.02 2.90
C THR A 51 6.95 -11.27 4.06
N GLU A 52 7.27 -10.23 4.83
CA GLU A 52 8.22 -10.32 5.93
C GLU A 52 7.52 -10.55 7.28
N PRO A 53 8.15 -11.33 8.21
CA PRO A 53 7.56 -11.63 9.51
C PRO A 53 7.42 -10.39 10.41
N ARG A 54 8.08 -9.27 10.06
CA ARG A 54 7.95 -8.01 10.80
C ARG A 54 8.09 -6.80 9.89
N LEU A 55 6.96 -6.17 9.57
CA LEU A 55 6.95 -4.86 8.93
C LEU A 55 7.11 -3.75 9.98
N ASN A 56 7.73 -2.65 9.54
CA ASN A 56 7.87 -1.44 10.35
C ASN A 56 6.91 -0.38 9.86
N ARG A 57 6.53 0.53 10.75
CA ARG A 57 5.61 1.61 10.45
C ARG A 57 6.37 2.86 9.99
N TYR A 58 5.86 3.48 8.94
CA TYR A 58 6.40 4.69 8.36
C TYR A 58 5.30 5.74 8.17
N LEU A 59 5.65 6.99 8.43
CA LEU A 59 4.83 8.15 8.11
C LEU A 59 5.33 8.74 6.79
N VAL A 60 4.43 8.84 5.82
CA VAL A 60 4.66 9.51 4.55
C VAL A 60 3.94 10.85 4.59
N VAL A 61 4.69 11.93 4.33
CA VAL A 61 4.16 13.29 4.17
C VAL A 61 4.52 13.73 2.75
N ALA A 62 3.50 13.91 1.91
CA ALA A 62 3.67 14.29 0.52
C ALA A 62 2.91 15.60 0.27
N GLU A 63 3.62 16.66 -0.09
CA GLU A 63 3.01 17.93 -0.45
C GLU A 63 2.65 17.93 -1.94
N ASP A 64 1.49 18.49 -2.30
CA ASP A 64 1.16 18.71 -3.70
C ASP A 64 2.06 19.81 -4.28
N HIS A 65 2.22 19.86 -5.60
CA HIS A 65 2.78 21.05 -6.24
C HIS A 65 1.98 22.32 -5.86
N ALA A 66 2.66 23.46 -5.81
CA ALA A 66 2.08 24.75 -5.46
C ALA A 66 1.50 25.52 -6.67
N ASP A 67 1.56 24.95 -7.87
CA ASP A 67 1.01 25.57 -9.07
C ASP A 67 -0.53 25.51 -9.12
N ALA A 68 -1.14 26.42 -9.90
CA ALA A 68 -2.59 26.53 -10.00
C ALA A 68 -3.27 25.25 -10.56
N GLY A 69 -2.55 24.42 -11.32
CA GLY A 69 -3.08 23.17 -11.89
C GLY A 69 -3.01 21.97 -10.95
N ALA A 70 -2.34 22.07 -9.80
CA ALA A 70 -2.08 20.93 -8.93
C ALA A 70 -3.37 20.27 -8.42
N ASN A 71 -4.34 21.07 -8.00
CA ASN A 71 -5.62 20.56 -7.48
C ASN A 71 -6.46 19.88 -8.59
N ALA A 72 -6.42 20.39 -9.83
CA ALA A 72 -7.09 19.76 -10.96
C ALA A 72 -6.48 18.40 -11.30
N ARG A 73 -5.15 18.30 -11.40
CA ARG A 73 -4.44 17.02 -11.61
C ARG A 73 -4.77 16.02 -10.51
N ARG A 74 -4.83 16.50 -9.26
CA ARG A 74 -5.22 15.68 -8.11
C ARG A 74 -6.59 15.05 -8.29
N PHE A 75 -7.60 15.83 -8.70
CA PHE A 75 -8.95 15.32 -8.88
C PHE A 75 -9.06 14.35 -10.06
N GLU A 76 -8.34 14.60 -11.16
CA GLU A 76 -8.34 13.74 -12.33
C GLU A 76 -7.89 12.31 -12.02
N VAL A 77 -6.88 12.14 -11.16
CA VAL A 77 -6.32 10.82 -10.85
C VAL A 77 -6.74 10.28 -9.48
N ARG A 78 -7.53 11.05 -8.72
CA ARG A 78 -7.91 10.75 -7.32
C ARG A 78 -8.55 9.38 -7.15
N GLU A 79 -9.48 9.01 -8.02
CA GLU A 79 -10.20 7.75 -7.87
C GLU A 79 -9.28 6.54 -8.02
N ARG A 80 -8.28 6.61 -8.92
CA ARG A 80 -7.27 5.56 -9.06
C ARG A 80 -6.34 5.51 -7.85
N HIS A 81 -5.87 6.66 -7.37
CA HIS A 81 -5.11 6.73 -6.11
C HIS A 81 -5.88 6.08 -4.94
N LEU A 82 -7.17 6.43 -4.79
CA LEU A 82 -8.01 5.88 -3.72
C LEU A 82 -8.26 4.38 -3.90
N GLU A 83 -8.34 3.87 -5.13
CA GLU A 83 -8.46 2.43 -5.39
C GLU A 83 -7.21 1.67 -4.93
N GLN A 84 -6.02 2.15 -5.27
CA GLN A 84 -4.75 1.58 -4.81
C GLN A 84 -4.64 1.65 -3.28
N ALA A 85 -5.05 2.77 -2.68
CA ALA A 85 -5.06 2.93 -1.23
C ALA A 85 -6.06 1.98 -0.54
N ARG A 86 -7.24 1.76 -1.12
CA ARG A 86 -8.22 0.76 -0.64
C ARG A 86 -7.65 -0.65 -0.69
N ASN A 87 -6.89 -0.98 -1.74
CA ASN A 87 -6.21 -2.27 -1.84
C ASN A 87 -5.16 -2.43 -0.74
N GLY A 88 -4.31 -1.42 -0.54
CA GLY A 88 -3.32 -1.40 0.55
C GLY A 88 -3.95 -1.51 1.94
N LYS A 89 -5.08 -0.84 2.16
CA LYS A 89 -5.83 -0.92 3.42
C LYS A 89 -6.37 -2.33 3.67
N ARG A 90 -6.87 -3.01 2.63
CA ARG A 90 -7.43 -4.38 2.72
C ARG A 90 -6.38 -5.42 3.11
N VAL A 91 -5.15 -5.28 2.60
CA VAL A 91 -4.05 -6.20 2.92
C VAL A 91 -3.27 -5.80 4.17
N GLY A 92 -3.64 -4.68 4.82
CA GLY A 92 -3.02 -4.20 6.06
C GLY A 92 -1.73 -3.40 5.86
N ARG A 93 -1.33 -3.07 4.62
CA ARG A 93 -0.15 -2.22 4.38
C ARG A 93 -0.41 -0.74 4.64
N ILE A 94 -1.62 -0.25 4.46
CA ILE A 94 -1.99 1.13 4.78
C ILE A 94 -2.87 1.13 6.04
N GLU A 95 -2.42 1.79 7.09
CA GLU A 95 -3.20 1.93 8.32
C GLU A 95 -4.05 3.19 8.32
N LEU A 96 -3.52 4.30 7.81
CA LEU A 96 -4.18 5.59 7.76
C LEU A 96 -3.79 6.33 6.48
N GLY A 97 -4.73 7.07 5.91
CA GLY A 97 -4.50 7.98 4.80
C GLY A 97 -5.41 9.20 4.91
N GLY A 98 -4.91 10.37 4.54
CA GLY A 98 -5.67 11.62 4.60
C GLY A 98 -5.07 12.72 3.72
N ALA A 99 -5.85 13.74 3.42
CA ALA A 99 -5.38 14.93 2.72
C ALA A 99 -4.92 16.01 3.70
N LEU A 100 -3.81 16.68 3.39
CA LEU A 100 -3.40 17.90 4.07
C LEU A 100 -4.16 19.08 3.46
N LEU A 101 -4.70 19.96 4.29
CA LEU A 101 -5.42 21.15 3.84
C LEU A 101 -4.53 22.38 3.88
N ARG A 102 -4.65 23.25 2.87
CA ARG A 102 -3.95 24.55 2.81
C ARG A 102 -4.61 25.64 3.66
N LYS A 103 -5.85 25.40 4.08
CA LYS A 103 -6.65 26.31 4.90
C LYS A 103 -7.19 25.55 6.12
N ASP A 104 -7.40 26.28 7.19
CA ASP A 104 -8.06 25.76 8.38
C ASP A 104 -9.58 25.63 8.14
N PHE A 105 -10.25 24.74 8.85
CA PHE A 105 -11.66 24.42 8.65
C PHE A 105 -12.59 25.63 8.86
N ASN A 106 -12.22 26.58 9.71
CA ASN A 106 -12.98 27.82 9.89
C ASN A 106 -12.92 28.79 8.70
N GLN A 107 -12.02 28.56 7.74
CA GLN A 107 -11.85 29.34 6.50
C GLN A 107 -12.43 28.62 5.27
N ILE A 108 -13.00 27.44 5.45
CA ILE A 108 -13.56 26.61 4.39
C ILE A 108 -15.06 26.79 4.39
N ASP A 109 -15.59 27.21 3.24
CA ASP A 109 -17.02 27.25 3.02
C ASP A 109 -17.61 25.83 3.09
N GLN A 110 -18.68 25.66 3.86
CA GLN A 110 -19.26 24.34 4.13
C GLN A 110 -19.98 23.75 2.90
N GLU A 111 -20.47 24.58 1.98
CA GLU A 111 -21.10 24.14 0.73
C GLU A 111 -20.05 23.67 -0.28
N VAL A 112 -18.89 24.33 -0.31
CA VAL A 112 -17.75 23.96 -1.18
C VAL A 112 -17.01 22.74 -0.63
N GLY A 113 -16.87 22.65 0.69
CA GLY A 113 -16.15 21.58 1.38
C GLY A 113 -14.63 21.65 1.25
N PRO A 114 -13.90 20.69 1.85
CA PRO A 114 -12.43 20.75 1.95
C PRO A 114 -11.68 20.39 0.66
N GLY A 115 -12.38 19.87 -0.35
CA GLY A 115 -11.78 19.32 -1.57
C GLY A 115 -10.86 20.29 -2.32
N PRO A 116 -11.34 21.50 -2.67
CA PRO A 116 -10.51 22.52 -3.34
C PRO A 116 -9.32 23.01 -2.50
N HIS A 117 -9.31 22.73 -1.19
CA HIS A 117 -8.25 23.15 -0.28
C HIS A 117 -7.22 22.06 0.02
N MET A 118 -7.36 20.86 -0.56
CA MET A 118 -6.35 19.81 -0.46
C MET A 118 -5.04 20.26 -1.13
N GLY A 119 -3.93 20.14 -0.40
CA GLY A 119 -2.58 20.51 -0.84
C GLY A 119 -1.49 19.54 -0.45
N GLY A 120 -1.86 18.30 -0.14
CA GLY A 120 -0.94 17.22 0.14
C GLY A 120 -1.66 16.01 0.68
N SER A 121 -0.89 15.02 1.09
CA SER A 121 -1.34 13.75 1.63
C SER A 121 -0.46 13.32 2.79
N VAL A 122 -1.07 12.62 3.75
CA VAL A 122 -0.38 11.86 4.79
C VAL A 122 -0.81 10.42 4.71
N LEU A 123 0.14 9.50 4.82
CA LEU A 123 -0.11 8.07 4.97
C LEU A 123 0.69 7.49 6.13
N VAL A 124 0.08 6.58 6.86
CA VAL A 124 0.77 5.67 7.79
C VAL A 124 0.76 4.29 7.17
N VAL A 125 1.94 3.77 6.84
CA VAL A 125 2.10 2.54 6.07
C VAL A 125 3.05 1.56 6.76
N LEU A 126 2.90 0.28 6.43
CA LEU A 126 3.79 -0.79 6.83
C LEU A 126 4.68 -1.21 5.67
N GLY A 127 5.99 -1.20 5.89
CA GLY A 127 7.00 -1.56 4.90
C GLY A 127 8.22 -2.24 5.52
N GLU A 128 9.05 -2.76 4.64
CA GLU A 128 10.25 -3.54 4.97
C GLU A 128 11.41 -2.60 5.37
N SER A 129 11.57 -1.51 4.63
CA SER A 129 12.54 -0.44 4.89
C SER A 129 12.01 0.91 4.41
N ILE A 130 12.74 1.99 4.69
CA ILE A 130 12.38 3.32 4.16
C ILE A 130 12.52 3.38 2.64
N GLU A 131 13.45 2.63 2.06
CA GLU A 131 13.67 2.50 0.61
C GLU A 131 12.53 1.76 -0.07
N ASP A 132 12.03 0.67 0.55
CA ASP A 132 10.85 -0.05 0.06
C ASP A 132 9.61 0.88 0.03
N VAL A 133 9.35 1.59 1.14
CA VAL A 133 8.25 2.55 1.21
C VAL A 133 8.41 3.64 0.16
N ARG A 134 9.62 4.17 -0.02
CA ARG A 134 9.90 5.16 -1.08
C ARG A 134 9.61 4.59 -2.46
N ALA A 135 10.07 3.38 -2.77
CA ALA A 135 9.86 2.76 -4.08
C ALA A 135 8.36 2.58 -4.39
N ARG A 136 7.57 2.19 -3.40
CA ARG A 136 6.10 2.07 -3.52
C ARG A 136 5.41 3.41 -3.71
N VAL A 137 5.81 4.43 -2.92
CA VAL A 137 5.29 5.79 -3.06
C VAL A 137 5.56 6.35 -4.46
N MET A 138 6.74 6.09 -5.03
CA MET A 138 7.09 6.56 -6.38
C MET A 138 6.21 5.95 -7.49
N GLN A 139 5.53 4.84 -7.22
CA GLN A 139 4.60 4.19 -8.16
C GLN A 139 3.15 4.67 -7.97
N ASP A 140 2.88 5.54 -7.00
CA ASP A 140 1.54 6.06 -6.74
C ASP A 140 1.04 6.96 -7.88
N GLU A 141 -0.26 6.90 -8.18
CA GLU A 141 -0.92 7.74 -9.18
C GLU A 141 -0.72 9.24 -8.94
N TYR A 142 -0.56 9.69 -7.70
CA TYR A 142 -0.24 11.08 -7.41
C TYR A 142 1.19 11.47 -7.72
N VAL A 143 2.13 10.52 -7.77
CA VAL A 143 3.47 10.77 -8.32
C VAL A 143 3.40 10.75 -9.84
N GLN A 144 2.80 9.71 -10.43
CA GLN A 144 2.72 9.54 -11.88
C GLN A 144 1.91 10.65 -12.57
N GLY A 145 0.86 11.15 -11.91
CA GLY A 145 0.03 12.27 -12.35
C GLY A 145 0.60 13.65 -12.03
N ASN A 146 1.86 13.74 -11.58
CA ASN A 146 2.55 14.99 -11.23
C ASN A 146 1.76 15.84 -10.22
N VAL A 147 1.13 15.19 -9.24
CA VAL A 147 0.35 15.84 -8.17
C VAL A 147 1.27 16.15 -6.99
N TRP A 148 1.98 15.15 -6.48
CA TRP A 148 2.93 15.29 -5.39
C TRP A 148 4.26 15.83 -5.88
N ASN A 149 4.79 16.81 -5.15
CA ASN A 149 6.15 17.30 -5.34
C ASN A 149 7.14 16.31 -4.70
N VAL A 150 7.78 15.49 -5.54
CA VAL A 150 8.74 14.46 -5.11
C VAL A 150 9.92 15.05 -4.33
N ASP A 151 10.35 16.28 -4.65
CA ASP A 151 11.45 16.95 -3.94
C ASP A 151 11.09 17.33 -2.50
N ALA A 152 9.79 17.52 -2.23
CA ALA A 152 9.26 17.82 -0.90
C ALA A 152 8.82 16.57 -0.12
N LEU A 153 8.91 15.37 -0.73
CA LEU A 153 8.45 14.12 -0.14
C LEU A 153 9.30 13.76 1.09
N LYS A 154 8.63 13.57 2.23
CA LYS A 154 9.28 13.17 3.49
C LYS A 154 8.72 11.84 3.96
N ILE A 155 9.62 10.92 4.30
CA ILE A 155 9.28 9.61 4.85
C ILE A 155 10.04 9.44 6.16
N TYR A 156 9.33 9.09 7.23
CA TYR A 156 9.89 8.94 8.57
C TYR A 156 9.58 7.55 9.12
N PRO A 157 10.55 6.85 9.75
CA PRO A 157 10.24 5.77 10.67
C PRO A 157 9.32 6.30 11.77
N PHE A 158 8.18 5.65 11.98
CA PHE A 158 7.13 6.18 12.85
C PHE A 158 6.75 5.19 13.95
N LEU A 159 6.89 5.62 15.20
CA LEU A 159 6.46 4.86 16.37
C LEU A 159 5.11 5.39 16.84
N GLN A 160 4.05 4.61 16.60
CA GLN A 160 2.70 4.96 17.04
C GLN A 160 2.58 4.81 18.56
N ALA A 161 1.98 5.81 19.21
CA ALA A 161 1.68 5.75 20.63
C ALA A 161 0.60 4.69 20.94
N PRO A 162 0.72 3.93 22.04
CA PRO A 162 -0.26 2.92 22.45
C PRO A 162 -1.47 3.56 23.14
N LEU A 163 -2.24 4.35 22.40
CA LEU A 163 -3.46 4.97 22.92
C LEU A 163 -4.62 3.97 22.84
N VAL A 164 -5.31 3.75 23.96
CA VAL A 164 -6.50 2.90 24.01
C VAL A 164 -7.68 3.71 23.49
N ASN A 165 -8.49 3.12 22.63
CA ASN A 165 -9.76 3.73 22.23
C ASN A 165 -10.69 3.76 23.46
N ALA A 166 -10.96 4.93 24.01
CA ALA A 166 -11.80 5.09 25.20
C ALA A 166 -13.19 4.46 25.04
N ASN A 167 -13.74 4.44 23.82
CA ASN A 167 -15.05 3.84 23.52
C ASN A 167 -15.03 2.31 23.37
N ALA A 168 -13.86 1.66 23.38
CA ALA A 168 -13.75 0.19 23.31
C ALA A 168 -13.67 -0.46 24.71
N ALA A 169 -13.44 0.34 25.76
CA ALA A 169 -13.32 -0.15 27.13
C ALA A 169 -14.69 -0.37 27.83
N ASP A 170 -15.79 0.09 27.23
CA ASP A 170 -17.13 0.08 27.86
C ASP A 170 -18.01 -1.11 27.41
N THR A 171 -17.54 -1.92 26.45
CA THR A 171 -18.29 -3.10 25.94
C THR A 171 -17.83 -4.43 26.53
N GLY A 172 -17.13 -4.43 27.66
CA GLY A 172 -16.47 -5.64 28.20
C GLY A 172 -16.74 -5.98 29.66
N ALA A 173 -17.75 -5.39 30.31
CA ALA A 173 -18.03 -5.62 31.72
C ALA A 173 -19.47 -6.09 31.98
N ASP A 174 -19.98 -7.06 31.21
CA ASP A 174 -20.89 -8.08 31.75
C ASP A 174 -21.09 -9.20 30.73
N GLN A 175 -20.35 -10.30 30.89
CA GLN A 175 -20.84 -11.67 30.69
C GLN A 175 -19.76 -12.72 30.91
N THR A 176 -20.12 -13.64 31.80
CA THR A 176 -19.70 -15.05 31.93
C THR A 176 -18.37 -15.35 32.63
N ALA A 177 -18.55 -15.82 33.86
CA ALA A 177 -17.71 -16.78 34.55
C ALA A 177 -17.40 -18.03 33.70
N ASP A 178 -16.32 -18.69 34.11
CA ASP A 178 -15.94 -20.07 33.82
C ASP A 178 -15.39 -20.37 32.41
N ASN A 179 -14.07 -20.17 32.24
CA ASN A 179 -13.20 -21.22 31.68
C ASN A 179 -11.71 -20.95 31.95
N GLU A 180 -11.16 -21.56 33.00
CA GLU A 180 -9.71 -21.78 33.11
C GLU A 180 -9.28 -22.80 32.06
N THR A 181 -8.58 -22.36 31.01
CA THR A 181 -7.31 -22.93 30.50
C THR A 181 -7.10 -22.51 29.04
N ARG A 182 -6.05 -21.71 28.80
CA ARG A 182 -5.03 -21.96 27.76
C ARG A 182 -4.00 -20.83 27.79
N ALA A 183 -2.82 -21.21 28.25
CA ALA A 183 -1.58 -20.45 28.09
C ALA A 183 -1.28 -20.22 26.60
N GLY A 184 -0.84 -19.02 26.25
CA GLY A 184 -0.37 -18.73 24.90
C GLY A 184 -0.17 -17.24 24.59
N SER A 185 0.92 -16.68 25.11
CA SER A 185 1.62 -15.50 24.58
C SER A 185 0.78 -14.30 24.11
N ASP A 186 0.41 -13.43 25.03
CA ASP A 186 0.18 -12.03 24.70
C ASP A 186 1.21 -11.19 25.47
N ARG A 187 2.35 -10.89 24.82
CA ARG A 187 3.32 -9.92 25.36
C ARG A 187 2.80 -8.52 25.07
N SER A 188 1.70 -8.17 25.73
CA SER A 188 1.30 -6.78 25.89
C SER A 188 2.34 -6.10 26.79
N ASN A 189 2.81 -4.92 26.37
CA ASN A 189 3.83 -4.17 27.08
C ASN A 189 3.34 -3.90 28.51
N ALA A 190 4.05 -4.44 29.49
CA ALA A 190 3.70 -4.31 30.90
C ALA A 190 3.57 -2.84 31.29
N THR A 191 2.49 -2.50 31.98
CA THR A 191 2.24 -1.12 32.43
C THR A 191 3.33 -0.68 33.41
N LEU A 192 3.55 0.63 33.55
CA LEU A 192 4.53 1.18 34.49
C LEU A 192 4.25 0.72 35.95
N GLY A 193 2.97 0.46 36.26
CA GLY A 193 2.53 -0.12 37.53
C GLY A 193 2.98 -1.59 37.69
N GLN A 194 2.75 -2.42 36.66
CA GLN A 194 3.23 -3.80 36.63
C GLN A 194 4.75 -3.87 36.73
N LEU A 195 5.51 -3.02 36.01
CA LEU A 195 6.98 -3.01 36.11
C LEU A 195 7.46 -2.67 37.52
N ARG A 196 6.81 -1.73 38.21
CA ARG A 196 7.17 -1.39 39.60
C ARG A 196 6.88 -2.54 40.55
N GLN A 197 5.77 -3.25 40.35
CA GLN A 197 5.43 -4.43 41.13
C GLN A 197 6.39 -5.60 40.86
N ASP A 198 6.77 -5.82 39.60
CA ASP A 198 7.71 -6.87 39.22
C ASP A 198 9.13 -6.60 39.71
N VAL A 199 9.56 -5.33 39.75
CA VAL A 199 10.83 -4.91 40.35
C VAL A 199 10.79 -5.11 41.88
N ALA A 200 9.70 -4.75 42.54
CA ALA A 200 9.53 -4.98 43.98
C ALA A 200 9.47 -6.48 44.33
N ALA A 201 8.91 -7.31 43.44
CA ALA A 201 8.86 -8.77 43.55
C ALA A 201 10.12 -9.48 43.06
N GLY A 202 11.17 -8.76 42.65
CA GLY A 202 12.46 -9.33 42.21
C GLY A 202 12.42 -10.08 40.88
N LYS A 203 11.36 -9.93 40.07
CA LYS A 203 11.13 -10.63 38.79
C LYS A 203 11.53 -9.82 37.55
N GLY A 204 12.40 -8.81 37.69
CA GLY A 204 12.94 -8.01 36.59
C GLY A 204 14.15 -8.64 35.89
N HIS A 205 14.38 -8.30 34.63
CA HIS A 205 15.64 -8.61 33.93
C HIS A 205 16.81 -8.00 34.71
N LYS A 206 17.88 -8.77 34.93
CA LYS A 206 19.09 -8.31 35.63
C LYS A 206 19.68 -7.11 34.87
N MET A 207 19.46 -5.90 35.39
CA MET A 207 20.08 -4.69 34.86
C MET A 207 21.60 -4.84 34.96
N VAL A 208 22.27 -4.90 33.81
CA VAL A 208 23.73 -4.86 33.76
C VAL A 208 24.15 -3.45 34.14
N THR A 209 24.73 -3.30 35.32
CA THR A 209 25.17 -1.99 35.80
C THR A 209 26.25 -1.42 34.89
N LEU A 210 26.34 -0.09 34.80
CA LEU A 210 27.38 0.59 34.01
C LEU A 210 28.79 0.10 34.36
N GLY A 211 29.01 -0.25 35.64
CA GLY A 211 30.26 -0.84 36.13
C GLY A 211 30.51 -2.27 35.64
N ALA A 212 29.47 -3.08 35.45
CA ALA A 212 29.58 -4.40 34.83
C ALA A 212 29.86 -4.29 33.32
N LEU A 213 29.24 -3.32 32.63
CA LEU A 213 29.53 -3.02 31.22
C LEU A 213 31.00 -2.58 31.02
N ARG A 214 31.51 -1.71 31.90
CA ARG A 214 32.91 -1.25 31.84
C ARG A 214 33.92 -2.36 32.05
N ARG A 215 33.65 -3.31 32.96
CA ARG A 215 34.50 -4.50 33.17
C ARG A 215 34.50 -5.45 31.97
N MET A 216 33.35 -5.64 31.32
CA MET A 216 33.27 -6.46 30.12
C MET A 216 34.12 -5.87 28.98
N HIS A 217 34.10 -4.55 28.78
CA HIS A 217 34.90 -3.89 27.75
C HIS A 217 36.42 -3.95 28.04
N GLN A 218 36.83 -3.91 29.32
CA GLN A 218 38.24 -4.04 29.72
C GLN A 218 38.78 -5.46 29.51
N ASN A 219 37.96 -6.49 29.73
CA ASN A 219 38.36 -7.88 29.48
C ASN A 219 38.49 -8.20 27.99
N SER A 220 37.69 -7.58 27.11
CA SER A 220 37.80 -7.74 25.66
C SER A 220 39.09 -7.13 25.08
N ALA A 221 39.59 -6.05 25.69
CA ALA A 221 40.82 -5.38 25.26
C ALA A 221 42.10 -6.13 25.66
N SER A 222 42.04 -7.00 26.68
CA SER A 222 43.19 -7.79 27.13
C SER A 222 43.36 -9.12 26.38
N ALA A 223 42.38 -9.54 25.58
CA ALA A 223 42.38 -10.80 24.83
C ALA A 223 42.96 -10.67 23.41
N THR A 224 43.45 -9.49 23.02
CA THR A 224 44.05 -9.23 21.67
C THR A 224 45.54 -8.90 21.78
N LYS A 225 46.30 -9.69 22.54
CA LYS A 225 47.76 -9.67 22.53
C LYS A 225 48.32 -11.09 22.57
#